data_AF-A0A929SVP4-F1
#
_entry.id   AF-A0A929SVP4-F1
#
_cell.length_a   1.000
_cell.length_b   1.000
_cell.length_c   1.000
_cell.angle_alpha   90.00
_cell.angle_beta   90.00
_cell.angle_gamma   90.00
#
_symmetry.space_group_name_H-M   'P 1'
#
loop_
_entity.id
_entity.type
_entity.pdbx_description
1 polymer ?
#
loop_
_entity_poly.entity_id
_entity_poly.type
_entity_poly.pdbx_seq_one_letter_code
_entity_poly.pdbx_strand_id
1 'polypeptide(L)'
;MDKEYIIKNNIKTFTIKNYIDGEEIIKKAKQFKEIENDEKYYILKDILEENKKGNNTIFLNVGRHSKEKNLSMMLKVFNNIIRENKKVSKKKIYLFMIGEGNKTEELKKYVEENGLEKNIIFLGKKKNPYPYFLIADYIILTSLTEGYPVVFQEAMVLRKRNNNNRSI
;
A
#
# COMPACT_ATOMS: atom_id res chain seq x y z
N MET A 1 8.44 -15.80 18.61
CA MET A 1 7.28 -15.19 19.33
C MET A 1 7.48 -15.49 20.80
N ASP A 2 7.96 -14.50 21.55
CA ASP A 2 8.16 -14.65 22.99
C ASP A 2 6.81 -14.47 23.69
N LYS A 3 6.36 -15.53 24.36
CA LYS A 3 5.14 -15.51 25.18
C LYS A 3 5.57 -15.32 26.63
N GLU A 4 5.21 -14.20 27.23
CA GLU A 4 5.28 -14.03 28.68
C GLU A 4 3.95 -14.34 29.33
N TYR A 5 4.01 -15.00 30.48
CA TYR A 5 2.86 -15.33 31.30
C TYR A 5 2.81 -14.38 32.49
N ILE A 6 1.71 -13.63 32.62
CA ILE A 6 1.41 -12.89 33.84
C ILE A 6 0.18 -13.53 34.46
N ILE A 7 0.34 -14.13 35.64
CA ILE A 7 -0.77 -14.65 36.43
C ILE A 7 -1.16 -13.57 37.42
N LYS A 8 -2.31 -12.92 37.21
CA LYS A 8 -2.91 -12.00 38.17
C LYS A 8 -4.38 -12.41 38.35
N ASN A 9 -4.84 -12.55 39.59
CA ASN A 9 -6.22 -12.93 39.95
C ASN A 9 -6.72 -14.25 39.32
N ASN A 10 -5.92 -15.32 39.29
CA ASN A 10 -6.27 -16.62 38.69
C ASN A 10 -6.63 -16.59 37.19
N ILE A 11 -6.40 -15.48 36.49
CA ILE A 11 -6.53 -15.39 35.05
C ILE A 11 -5.14 -15.60 34.44
N LYS A 12 -4.99 -16.62 33.59
CA LYS A 12 -3.80 -16.79 32.74
C LYS A 12 -3.87 -15.78 31.61
N THR A 13 -3.16 -14.66 31.74
CA THR A 13 -3.05 -13.67 30.67
C THR A 13 -1.84 -14.00 29.80
N PHE A 14 -2.07 -14.09 28.49
CA PHE A 14 -1.01 -14.20 27.48
C PHE A 14 -0.75 -12.82 26.89
N THR A 15 0.49 -12.36 26.94
CA THR A 15 0.89 -11.13 26.25
C THR A 15 1.78 -11.49 25.07
N ILE A 16 1.33 -11.16 23.87
CA ILE A 16 2.14 -11.24 22.65
C ILE A 16 2.89 -9.91 22.56
N LYS A 17 4.14 -9.89 23.00
CA LYS A 17 5.03 -8.75 22.76
C LYS A 17 5.38 -8.77 21.26
N ASN A 18 4.95 -7.73 20.54
CA ASN A 18 5.06 -7.57 19.08
C ASN A 18 4.16 -8.52 18.27
N TYR A 19 2.94 -8.06 17.96
CA TYR A 19 2.09 -8.66 16.92
C TYR A 19 2.75 -8.61 15.53
N ILE A 20 3.75 -7.73 15.35
CA ILE A 20 4.43 -7.46 14.08
C ILE A 20 5.94 -7.56 14.28
N ASP A 21 6.59 -8.42 13.49
CA ASP A 21 8.05 -8.54 13.46
C ASP A 21 8.66 -7.43 12.59
N GLY A 22 9.05 -6.33 13.24
CA GLY A 22 9.57 -5.16 12.54
C GLY A 22 10.90 -5.40 11.83
N GLU A 23 11.80 -6.21 12.41
CA GLU A 23 13.09 -6.54 11.80
C GLU A 23 12.89 -7.38 10.53
N GLU A 24 11.98 -8.35 10.58
CA GLU A 24 11.62 -9.14 9.40
C GLU A 24 11.03 -8.27 8.29
N ILE A 25 10.12 -7.34 8.63
CA ILE A 25 9.53 -6.40 7.68
C ILE A 25 10.60 -5.55 7.01
N ILE A 26 11.55 -5.01 7.78
CA ILE A 26 12.65 -4.20 7.23
C ILE A 26 13.53 -5.05 6.31
N LYS A 27 13.84 -6.29 6.70
CA LYS A 27 14.62 -7.22 5.87
C LYS A 27 13.91 -7.51 4.55
N LYS A 28 12.60 -7.77 4.59
CA LYS A 28 11.79 -8.03 3.40
C LYS A 28 11.62 -6.80 2.52
N ALA A 29 11.51 -5.60 3.10
CA ALA A 29 11.38 -4.37 2.35
C ALA A 29 12.62 -4.05 1.49
N LYS A 30 13.81 -4.47 1.94
CA LYS A 30 15.07 -4.34 1.18
C LYS A 30 15.16 -5.28 -0.03
N GLN A 31 14.22 -6.21 -0.22
CA GLN A 31 14.22 -7.14 -1.34
C GLN A 31 13.65 -6.49 -2.61
N PHE A 32 14.33 -5.46 -3.12
CA PHE A 32 13.85 -4.67 -4.27
C PHE A 32 13.66 -5.49 -5.56
N LYS A 33 14.36 -6.63 -5.67
CA LYS A 33 14.17 -7.63 -6.74
C LYS A 33 12.71 -8.07 -6.90
N GLU A 34 11.89 -8.00 -5.85
CA GLU A 34 10.45 -8.29 -5.96
C GLU A 34 9.74 -7.34 -6.94
N ILE A 35 10.12 -6.06 -6.99
CA ILE A 35 9.59 -5.08 -7.94
C ILE A 35 10.17 -5.32 -9.34
N GLU A 36 11.47 -5.61 -9.43
CA GLU A 36 12.15 -5.85 -10.71
C GLU A 36 11.62 -7.09 -11.42
N ASN A 37 11.19 -8.10 -10.66
CA ASN A 37 10.60 -9.34 -11.16
C ASN A 37 9.08 -9.23 -11.36
N ASP A 38 8.46 -8.08 -11.08
CA ASP A 38 7.04 -7.87 -11.32
C ASP A 38 6.77 -7.89 -12.84
N GLU A 39 5.71 -8.57 -13.27
CA GLU A 39 5.25 -8.56 -14.66
C GLU A 39 5.02 -7.14 -15.19
N LYS A 40 4.71 -6.18 -14.30
CA LYS A 40 4.50 -4.76 -14.63
C LYS A 40 5.75 -3.91 -14.51
N TYR A 41 6.92 -4.49 -14.26
CA TYR A 41 8.16 -3.73 -14.05
C TYR A 41 8.47 -2.77 -15.21
N TYR A 42 8.14 -3.15 -16.45
CA TYR A 42 8.33 -2.31 -17.63
C TYR A 42 7.61 -0.95 -17.55
N ILE A 43 6.46 -0.86 -16.87
CA ILE A 43 5.75 0.41 -16.57
C ILE A 43 6.29 1.03 -15.30
N LEU A 44 6.55 0.22 -14.27
CA LEU A 44 6.97 0.71 -12.96
C LEU A 44 8.31 1.44 -13.02
N LYS A 45 9.28 0.95 -13.81
CA LYS A 45 10.62 1.54 -13.88
C LYS A 45 10.57 3.05 -14.19
N ASP A 46 9.75 3.46 -15.17
CA ASP A 46 9.66 4.86 -15.62
C ASP A 46 8.95 5.70 -14.54
N ILE A 47 7.90 5.15 -13.91
CA ILE A 47 7.19 5.82 -12.82
C ILE A 47 8.13 6.05 -11.63
N LEU A 48 8.98 5.08 -11.31
CA LEU A 48 9.92 5.15 -10.19
C LEU A 48 11.05 6.15 -10.46
N GLU A 49 11.60 6.17 -11.67
CA GLU A 49 12.61 7.14 -12.07
C GLU A 49 12.07 8.58 -12.02
N GLU A 50 10.87 8.81 -12.53
CA GLU A 50 10.21 10.12 -12.45
C GLU A 50 9.83 10.50 -11.01
N ASN A 51 9.51 9.52 -10.15
CA ASN A 51 9.25 9.80 -8.74
C ASN A 51 10.50 10.28 -7.99
N LYS A 52 11.67 9.73 -8.31
CA LYS A 52 12.97 10.19 -7.74
C LYS A 52 13.26 11.65 -8.11
N LYS A 53 12.79 12.11 -9.27
CA LYS A 53 12.89 13.51 -9.72
C LYS A 53 11.83 14.42 -9.10
N GLY A 54 10.91 13.87 -8.30
CA GLY A 54 9.80 14.61 -7.68
C GLY A 54 8.66 14.93 -8.65
N ASN A 55 8.62 14.29 -9.82
CA ASN A 55 7.61 14.52 -10.84
C ASN A 55 6.32 13.70 -10.61
N ASN A 56 6.35 12.77 -9.67
CA ASN A 56 5.23 11.91 -9.34
C ASN A 56 4.85 12.04 -7.86
N THR A 57 3.64 11.58 -7.56
CA THR A 57 3.19 11.23 -6.21
C THR A 57 2.61 9.83 -6.28
N ILE A 58 3.14 8.91 -5.49
CA ILE A 58 2.74 7.50 -5.50
C ILE A 58 1.96 7.17 -4.23
N PHE A 59 0.72 6.72 -4.41
CA PHE A 59 -0.12 6.14 -3.35
C PHE A 59 -0.09 4.62 -3.45
N LEU A 60 -0.09 3.94 -2.31
CA LEU A 60 -0.15 2.48 -2.23
C LEU A 60 -1.35 2.03 -1.38
N ASN A 61 -2.15 1.14 -1.95
CA ASN A 61 -3.14 0.35 -1.24
C ASN A 61 -2.71 -1.12 -1.23
N VAL A 62 -2.78 -1.76 -0.06
CA VAL A 62 -2.49 -3.19 0.10
C VAL A 62 -3.67 -3.82 0.84
N GLY A 63 -4.36 -4.76 0.19
CA GLY A 63 -5.49 -5.44 0.80
C GLY A 63 -6.32 -6.27 -0.17
N ARG A 64 -7.22 -7.09 0.39
CA ARG A 64 -8.17 -7.89 -0.41
C ARG A 64 -9.11 -6.96 -1.19
N HIS A 65 -9.37 -7.28 -2.45
CA HIS A 65 -10.38 -6.56 -3.23
C HIS A 65 -11.78 -7.07 -2.90
N SER A 66 -12.36 -6.48 -1.86
CA SER A 66 -13.65 -6.89 -1.30
C SER A 66 -14.47 -5.68 -0.83
N LYS A 67 -15.76 -5.90 -0.52
CA LYS A 67 -16.70 -4.83 -0.19
C LYS A 67 -16.27 -4.06 1.06
N GLU A 68 -15.76 -4.77 2.07
CA GLU A 68 -15.31 -4.20 3.35
C GLU A 68 -14.14 -3.23 3.19
N LYS A 69 -13.35 -3.33 2.10
CA LYS A 69 -12.22 -2.43 1.83
C LYS A 69 -12.63 -1.13 1.11
N ASN A 70 -13.89 -1.01 0.68
CA ASN A 70 -14.48 0.17 0.04
C ASN A 70 -13.67 0.73 -1.17
N LEU A 71 -12.99 -0.15 -1.91
CA LEU A 71 -12.07 0.29 -2.97
C LEU A 71 -12.79 1.02 -4.12
N SER A 72 -14.08 0.77 -4.34
CA SER A 72 -14.86 1.51 -5.33
C SER A 72 -15.00 2.99 -4.97
N MET A 73 -15.13 3.34 -3.68
CA MET A 73 -15.10 4.74 -3.23
C MET A 73 -13.70 5.35 -3.45
N MET A 74 -12.65 4.60 -3.11
CA MET A 74 -11.27 5.02 -3.35
C MET A 74 -11.03 5.37 -4.82
N LEU A 75 -11.43 4.51 -5.76
CA LEU A 75 -11.27 4.77 -7.19
C LEU A 75 -12.02 6.01 -7.67
N LYS A 76 -13.24 6.26 -7.16
CA LYS A 76 -13.99 7.50 -7.46
C LYS A 76 -13.25 8.75 -6.98
N VAL A 77 -12.68 8.70 -5.79
CA VAL A 77 -11.87 9.80 -5.25
C VAL A 77 -10.62 10.02 -6.11
N PHE A 78 -9.89 8.96 -6.46
CA PHE A 78 -8.71 9.08 -7.31
C PHE A 78 -9.04 9.59 -8.71
N ASN A 79 -10.17 9.20 -9.30
CA ASN A 79 -10.64 9.74 -10.58
C ASN A 79 -10.74 11.28 -10.52
N ASN A 80 -11.39 11.80 -9.48
CA ASN A 80 -11.53 13.24 -9.27
C ASN A 80 -10.16 13.91 -9.02
N ILE A 81 -9.35 13.36 -8.11
CA ILE A 81 -8.04 13.94 -7.77
C ILE A 81 -7.12 13.96 -8.99
N ILE A 82 -7.08 12.90 -9.80
CA ILE A 82 -6.25 12.85 -11.01
C ILE A 82 -6.71 13.90 -12.04
N ARG A 83 -8.02 14.07 -12.22
CA ARG A 83 -8.58 15.06 -13.16
C ARG A 83 -8.31 16.49 -12.71
N GLU A 84 -8.51 16.80 -11.44
CA GLU A 84 -8.25 18.14 -10.92
C GLU A 84 -6.75 18.45 -10.87
N ASN A 85 -5.91 17.48 -10.49
CA ASN A 85 -4.46 17.67 -10.44
C ASN A 85 -3.86 18.05 -11.81
N LYS A 86 -4.39 17.49 -12.92
CA LYS A 86 -3.96 17.87 -14.28
C LYS A 86 -4.15 19.37 -14.60
N LYS A 87 -5.05 20.06 -13.91
CA LYS A 87 -5.33 21.49 -14.11
C LYS A 87 -4.38 22.39 -13.33
N VAL A 88 -3.85 21.92 -12.20
CA VAL A 88 -3.12 22.75 -11.22
C VAL A 88 -1.66 22.34 -11.03
N SER A 89 -1.25 21.17 -11.50
CA SER A 89 0.07 20.61 -11.25
C SER A 89 0.59 19.83 -12.46
N LYS A 90 1.90 19.91 -12.71
CA LYS A 90 2.60 19.05 -13.67
C LYS A 90 2.94 17.68 -13.08
N LYS A 91 2.84 17.50 -11.77
CA LYS A 91 3.13 16.21 -11.13
C LYS A 91 2.07 15.18 -11.49
N LYS A 92 2.46 13.93 -11.74
CA LYS A 92 1.52 12.83 -12.01
C LYS A 92 1.17 12.09 -10.73
N ILE A 93 -0.08 11.70 -10.60
CA ILE A 93 -0.57 10.92 -9.45
C ILE A 93 -0.72 9.47 -9.87
N TYR A 94 -0.17 8.56 -9.08
CA TYR A 94 -0.29 7.12 -9.28
C TYR A 94 -0.90 6.45 -8.04
N LEU A 95 -1.75 5.46 -8.28
CA LEU A 95 -2.27 4.56 -7.26
C LEU A 95 -1.83 3.14 -7.61
N PHE A 96 -1.01 2.56 -6.75
CA PHE A 96 -0.64 1.14 -6.82
C PHE A 96 -1.56 0.33 -5.91
N MET A 97 -2.15 -0.73 -6.46
CA MET A 97 -3.06 -1.61 -5.74
C MET A 97 -2.48 -3.02 -5.68
N ILE A 98 -2.11 -3.47 -4.50
CA ILE A 98 -1.64 -4.83 -4.24
C ILE A 98 -2.76 -5.64 -3.58
N GLY A 99 -3.10 -6.75 -4.20
CA GLY A 99 -4.14 -7.65 -3.75
C GLY A 99 -5.06 -8.11 -4.88
N GLU A 100 -6.02 -8.93 -4.49
CA GLU A 100 -7.05 -9.48 -5.36
C GLU A 100 -8.25 -9.92 -4.52
N GLY A 101 -9.34 -10.29 -5.18
CA GLY A 101 -10.59 -10.66 -4.54
C GLY A 101 -11.79 -10.55 -5.48
N ASN A 102 -12.97 -10.80 -4.92
CA ASN A 102 -14.24 -10.86 -5.67
C ASN A 102 -14.63 -9.54 -6.34
N LYS A 103 -14.05 -8.40 -5.91
CA LYS A 103 -14.29 -7.09 -6.51
C LYS A 103 -13.26 -6.70 -7.58
N THR A 104 -12.23 -7.51 -7.83
CA THR A 104 -11.11 -7.13 -8.71
C THR A 104 -11.57 -6.74 -10.12
N GLU A 105 -12.40 -7.57 -10.75
CA GLU A 105 -12.83 -7.33 -12.13
C GLU A 105 -13.77 -6.12 -12.25
N GLU A 106 -14.65 -5.90 -11.26
CA GLU A 106 -15.47 -4.69 -11.17
C GLU A 106 -14.60 -3.43 -11.07
N LEU A 107 -13.55 -3.46 -10.23
CA LEU A 107 -12.63 -2.34 -10.03
C LEU A 107 -11.81 -2.06 -11.30
N LYS A 108 -11.29 -3.09 -11.97
CA LYS A 108 -10.56 -2.94 -13.24
C LYS A 108 -11.45 -2.34 -14.32
N LYS A 109 -12.68 -2.83 -14.47
CA LYS A 109 -13.66 -2.29 -15.42
C LYS A 109 -13.94 -0.81 -15.17
N TYR A 110 -14.12 -0.40 -13.91
CA TYR A 110 -14.27 1.02 -13.59
C TYR A 110 -13.05 1.85 -14.01
N VAL A 111 -11.83 1.35 -13.79
CA VAL A 111 -10.59 2.05 -14.18
C VAL A 111 -10.51 2.22 -15.70
N GLU A 112 -10.87 1.18 -16.46
CA GLU A 112 -10.92 1.21 -17.93
C GLU A 112 -11.97 2.19 -18.46
N GLU A 113 -13.23 2.08 -17.98
CA GLU A 113 -14.34 2.94 -18.40
C GLU A 113 -14.08 4.44 -18.12
N ASN A 114 -13.18 4.75 -17.18
CA ASN A 114 -12.84 6.12 -16.80
C ASN A 114 -11.49 6.60 -17.37
N GLY A 115 -10.77 5.77 -18.14
CA GLY A 115 -9.48 6.11 -18.73
C GLY A 115 -8.37 6.34 -17.70
N LEU A 116 -8.37 5.55 -16.62
CA LEU A 116 -7.47 5.70 -15.46
C LEU A 116 -6.32 4.68 -15.45
N GLU A 117 -6.19 3.81 -16.46
CA GLU A 117 -5.24 2.70 -16.53
C GLU A 117 -3.77 3.14 -16.45
N LYS A 118 -3.49 4.37 -16.90
CA LYS A 118 -2.15 4.97 -16.80
C LYS A 118 -1.80 5.46 -15.40
N ASN A 119 -2.80 5.67 -14.55
CA ASN A 119 -2.63 6.21 -13.20
C ASN A 119 -2.86 5.15 -12.12
N ILE A 120 -3.75 4.18 -12.36
CA ILE A 120 -4.15 3.17 -11.38
C ILE A 120 -3.63 1.80 -11.83
N ILE A 121 -2.61 1.31 -11.12
CA ILE A 121 -1.88 0.10 -11.48
C ILE A 121 -2.25 -1.02 -10.50
N PHE A 122 -3.01 -2.00 -10.99
CA PHE A 122 -3.25 -3.25 -10.27
C PHE A 122 -2.01 -4.13 -10.37
N LEU A 123 -1.36 -4.42 -9.25
CA LEU A 123 -0.13 -5.22 -9.18
C LEU A 123 -0.42 -6.70 -8.84
N GLY A 124 -1.68 -7.04 -8.60
CA GLY A 124 -2.10 -8.36 -8.16
C GLY A 124 -1.62 -8.67 -6.75
N LYS A 125 -1.76 -9.93 -6.34
CA LYS A 125 -1.31 -10.40 -5.03
C LYS A 125 0.21 -10.53 -5.00
N LYS A 126 0.84 -9.99 -3.96
CA LYS A 126 2.29 -10.13 -3.71
C LYS A 126 2.53 -10.97 -2.47
N LYS A 127 3.51 -11.89 -2.55
CA LYS A 127 4.01 -12.64 -1.39
C LYS A 127 4.77 -11.71 -0.44
N ASN A 128 5.52 -10.76 -1.00
CA ASN A 128 6.22 -9.73 -0.26
C ASN A 128 5.83 -8.33 -0.78
N PRO A 129 4.88 -7.64 -0.13
CA PRO A 129 4.47 -6.30 -0.55
C PRO A 129 5.41 -5.19 -0.03
N TYR A 130 6.29 -5.48 0.94
CA TYR A 130 7.04 -4.46 1.67
C TYR A 130 7.97 -3.57 0.82
N PRO A 131 8.62 -4.06 -0.26
CA PRO A 131 9.37 -3.19 -1.16
C PRO A 131 8.52 -2.06 -1.76
N TYR A 132 7.22 -2.29 -1.99
CA TYR A 132 6.32 -1.28 -2.54
C TYR A 132 6.00 -0.17 -1.53
N PHE A 133 6.04 -0.47 -0.23
CA PHE A 133 5.90 0.56 0.81
C PHE A 133 7.07 1.55 0.79
N LEU A 134 8.26 1.13 0.35
CA LEU A 134 9.44 1.99 0.31
C LEU A 134 9.42 2.99 -0.84
N ILE A 135 8.73 2.67 -1.93
CA ILE A 135 8.63 3.52 -3.13
C ILE A 135 7.39 4.42 -3.13
N ALA A 136 6.42 4.11 -2.26
CA ALA A 136 5.20 4.89 -2.12
C ALA A 136 5.44 6.13 -1.24
N ASP A 137 4.86 7.25 -1.63
CA ASP A 137 4.86 8.47 -0.82
C ASP A 137 3.78 8.39 0.26
N TYR A 138 2.63 7.78 -0.06
CA TYR A 138 1.48 7.64 0.85
C TYR A 138 0.91 6.22 0.85
N ILE A 139 0.48 5.75 2.02
CA ILE A 139 -0.30 4.52 2.18
C ILE A 139 -1.77 4.91 2.36
N ILE A 140 -2.68 4.28 1.63
CA ILE A 140 -4.11 4.59 1.69
C ILE A 140 -4.94 3.36 2.09
N LEU A 141 -5.86 3.58 3.02
CA LEU A 141 -6.82 2.60 3.51
C LEU A 141 -8.21 3.24 3.51
N THR A 142 -9.18 2.59 2.89
CA THR A 142 -10.57 3.10 2.78
C THR A 142 -11.60 2.18 3.41
N SER A 143 -11.15 1.17 4.17
CA SER A 143 -12.00 0.12 4.71
C SER A 143 -13.14 0.67 5.57
N LEU A 144 -14.34 0.11 5.37
CA LEU A 144 -15.53 0.41 6.17
C LEU A 144 -15.39 -0.11 7.60
N THR A 145 -14.70 -1.23 7.77
CA THR A 145 -14.46 -1.86 9.06
C THR A 145 -13.04 -2.44 9.10
N GLU A 146 -12.35 -2.25 10.23
CA GLU A 146 -11.06 -2.86 10.52
C GLU A 146 -11.10 -3.38 11.96
N GLY A 147 -10.73 -4.65 12.17
CA GLY A 147 -10.50 -5.16 13.53
C GLY A 147 -9.21 -4.59 14.12
N TYR A 148 -8.14 -4.60 13.32
CA TYR A 148 -6.85 -3.99 13.64
C TYR A 148 -6.09 -3.72 12.34
N PRO A 149 -5.86 -2.46 11.95
CA PRO A 149 -5.28 -2.14 10.64
C PRO A 149 -3.75 -2.33 10.66
N VAL A 150 -3.30 -3.58 10.60
CA VAL A 150 -1.88 -3.98 10.65
C VAL A 150 -1.02 -3.26 9.61
N VAL A 151 -1.59 -2.96 8.43
CA VAL A 151 -0.92 -2.24 7.33
C VAL A 151 -0.34 -0.90 7.77
N PHE A 152 -1.00 -0.17 8.67
CA PHE A 152 -0.46 1.10 9.18
C PHE A 152 0.75 0.88 10.07
N GLN A 153 0.76 -0.16 10.89
CA GLN A 153 1.92 -0.46 11.74
C GLN A 153 3.12 -0.93 10.92
N GLU A 154 2.89 -1.75 9.89
CA GLU A 154 3.93 -2.15 8.94
C GLU A 154 4.54 -0.92 8.25
N ALA A 155 3.68 0.02 7.80
CA ALA A 155 4.14 1.28 7.22
C ALA A 155 4.92 2.14 8.23
N MET A 156 4.49 2.20 9.49
CA MET A 156 5.19 2.95 10.55
C MET A 156 6.57 2.37 10.85
N VAL A 157 6.71 1.03 10.90
CA VAL A 157 8.02 0.36 11.04
C VAL A 157 8.97 0.79 9.93
N LEU A 158 8.49 0.82 8.69
CA LEU A 158 9.30 1.16 7.52
C LEU A 158 9.65 2.65 7.46
N ARG A 159 8.72 3.55 7.83
CA ARG A 159 8.98 5.00 7.85
C ARG A 159 9.90 5.44 8.99
N LYS A 160 9.76 4.88 10.20
CA LYS A 160 10.55 5.29 11.38
C LYS A 160 12.06 5.05 11.23
N ARG A 161 12.46 4.16 10.31
CA ARG A 161 13.88 3.87 10.00
C ARG A 161 14.37 4.44 8.68
N ASN A 162 13.47 4.90 7.82
CA ASN A 162 13.81 5.67 6.63
C ASN A 162 13.79 7.17 6.98
N ASN A 163 14.88 7.67 7.55
CA ASN A 163 15.10 9.09 7.84
C ASN A 163 15.26 9.94 6.56
N ASN A 164 14.31 9.84 5.63
CA ASN A 164 14.18 10.69 4.45
C ASN A 164 12.80 11.38 4.50
N ASN A 165 12.68 12.40 5.35
CA ASN A 165 11.70 13.51 5.35
C ASN A 165 10.51 13.43 4.39
N ARG A 166 9.56 12.50 4.58
CA ARG A 166 8.25 12.56 3.91
C ARG A 166 7.15 12.16 4.90
N SER A 167 6.41 13.17 5.35
CA SER A 167 5.35 13.08 6.37
C SER A 167 4.05 12.49 5.82
N ILE A 168 3.16 12.03 6.72
CA ILE A 168 1.80 11.54 6.44
C ILE A 168 0.94 12.73 5.99
#